data_AF-A0A7R9A7I7-F1
#
_entry.id   AF-A0A7R9A7I7-F1
#
_cell.length_a   1.000
_cell.length_b   1.000
_cell.length_c   1.000
_cell.angle_alpha   90.00
_cell.angle_beta   90.00
_cell.angle_gamma   90.00
#
_symmetry.space_group_name_H-M   'P 1'
#
loop_
_entity.id
_entity.type
_entity.pdbx_description
1 polymer ?
#
loop_
_entity_poly.entity_id
_entity_poly.type
_entity_poly.pdbx_seq_one_letter_code
_entity_poly.pdbx_strand_id
1 'polypeptide(L)'
;MLSSHPIKKASLGNLFKLNFEGDLGIPRNEFMSDEMPKIEDLHPKVRHWLEYCINLCQPDRVHMCDGSEEEDLALREYLRKEHMVEDLPKMKNCILATTDPRDVARVEAQTFISTENERETHPILKKGVKGKLGNWISPIDYTDEKNERFPGCMRGRTMYIIPFSMGVLGSPLAKVGIQITDSAYVVCSMRIMTRMGHDALDWIDHHGGYFVKCLHSVGQPLPMAEAPISNWPCNPEEVMILHRPYNREIVSFGSGYGGNSLLGKKCFALRIGCTIGRDEGWLAEHMLIVGVTPPNGKKHYIAAAFPSQCGKTNLAMMSAELPGYKIECVGDDIAWMKWDEKGQLRGINPENGFFGVAPGTSHKTNPNAMEVLKENTIFTNVGRTSDGGVFWEGLEDEMDLEKLENKFLWPGFGQNLRVLDWVLRRLEGEDCAVPSPIGLLPKPGSVNVEGLNPKPNMDELFSLPKDFWEAEVQELRKYFKEQVGDDFPLQMWNELDALEKRVQNM
;
A
#
# COMPACT_ATOMS: atom_id res chain seq x y z
N MET A 1 -20.02 -16.72 -43.90
CA MET A 1 -20.52 -17.96 -43.26
C MET A 1 -19.92 -18.02 -41.87
N LEU A 2 -20.69 -17.59 -40.87
CA LEU A 2 -20.30 -17.57 -39.46
C LEU A 2 -20.65 -18.93 -38.87
N SER A 3 -19.64 -19.71 -38.44
CA SER A 3 -19.86 -20.97 -37.71
C SER A 3 -19.97 -20.68 -36.22
N SER A 4 -21.21 -20.60 -35.75
CA SER A 4 -21.56 -20.60 -34.32
C SER A 4 -21.08 -21.91 -33.68
N HIS A 5 -20.03 -21.84 -32.87
CA HIS A 5 -19.68 -22.93 -31.95
C HIS A 5 -20.51 -22.79 -30.67
N PRO A 6 -21.23 -23.84 -30.24
CA PRO A 6 -22.05 -23.77 -29.03
C PRO A 6 -21.15 -23.82 -27.79
N ILE A 7 -21.20 -22.74 -27.00
CA ILE A 7 -20.63 -22.67 -25.66
C ILE A 7 -21.35 -23.73 -24.81
N LYS A 8 -20.64 -24.80 -24.44
CA LYS A 8 -21.14 -25.76 -23.45
C LYS A 8 -21.26 -25.05 -22.11
N LYS A 9 -22.48 -24.94 -21.58
CA LYS A 9 -22.72 -24.67 -20.15
C LYS A 9 -22.10 -25.82 -19.36
N ALA A 10 -20.90 -25.63 -18.82
CA ALA A 10 -20.39 -26.52 -17.79
C ALA A 10 -21.22 -26.31 -16.52
N SER A 11 -21.80 -27.38 -15.98
CA SER A 11 -22.50 -27.31 -14.69
C SER A 11 -21.47 -27.06 -13.59
N LEU A 12 -21.52 -25.88 -12.97
CA LEU A 12 -20.64 -25.43 -11.87
C LEU A 12 -20.78 -26.24 -10.57
N GLY A 13 -21.73 -27.18 -10.49
CA GLY A 13 -22.16 -27.82 -9.25
C GLY A 13 -21.16 -28.70 -8.50
N ASN A 14 -19.97 -28.99 -9.04
CA ASN A 14 -18.96 -29.87 -8.41
C ASN A 14 -17.56 -29.23 -8.25
N LEU A 15 -17.39 -27.93 -8.50
CA LEU A 15 -16.08 -27.24 -8.46
C LEU A 15 -15.69 -26.65 -7.10
N PHE A 16 -16.53 -26.86 -6.08
CA PHE A 16 -16.39 -26.24 -4.77
C PHE A 16 -16.10 -27.29 -3.71
N LYS A 17 -14.82 -27.40 -3.32
CA LYS A 17 -14.33 -27.73 -1.97
C LYS A 17 -12.83 -28.00 -2.04
N LEU A 18 -12.06 -27.35 -1.17
CA LEU A 18 -10.84 -27.96 -0.64
C LEU A 18 -11.30 -29.18 0.17
N ASN A 19 -11.07 -30.39 -0.34
CA ASN A 19 -11.10 -31.58 0.50
C ASN A 19 -9.81 -31.63 1.31
N PHE A 20 -9.75 -30.87 2.42
CA PHE A 20 -8.68 -31.01 3.41
C PHE A 20 -8.62 -32.44 4.02
N GLU A 21 -9.69 -33.24 3.87
CA GLU A 21 -9.75 -34.65 4.27
C GLU A 21 -8.74 -35.55 3.52
N GLY A 22 -8.42 -35.25 2.26
CA GLY A 22 -7.66 -36.17 1.39
C GLY A 22 -6.15 -36.15 1.59
N ASP A 23 -5.59 -34.96 1.83
CA ASP A 23 -4.12 -34.78 1.91
C ASP A 23 -3.62 -34.62 3.37
N LEU A 24 -4.48 -34.26 4.33
CA LEU A 24 -4.05 -33.84 5.68
C LEU A 24 -4.60 -34.65 6.86
N GLY A 25 -5.56 -35.56 6.67
CA GLY A 25 -6.02 -36.47 7.73
C GLY A 25 -6.65 -35.83 8.98
N ILE A 26 -7.24 -34.62 8.86
CA ILE A 26 -7.87 -33.91 9.99
C ILE A 26 -9.39 -34.22 10.01
N PRO A 27 -9.97 -34.68 11.15
CA PRO A 27 -11.37 -35.09 11.22
C PRO A 27 -12.37 -33.93 11.19
N ARG A 28 -13.51 -34.20 10.55
CA ARG A 28 -14.56 -33.25 10.11
C ARG A 28 -15.49 -32.68 11.19
N ASN A 29 -15.34 -33.05 12.45
CA ASN A 29 -16.34 -32.75 13.48
C ASN A 29 -15.73 -31.87 14.58
N GLU A 30 -16.00 -30.56 14.51
CA GLU A 30 -16.54 -29.74 15.63
C GLU A 30 -16.48 -28.21 15.40
N PHE A 31 -15.93 -27.71 14.29
CA PHE A 31 -15.77 -26.26 14.12
C PHE A 31 -16.09 -25.80 12.69
N MET A 32 -17.35 -25.46 12.42
CA MET A 32 -17.76 -24.76 11.19
C MET A 32 -18.41 -23.44 11.59
N SER A 33 -17.80 -22.33 11.18
CA SER A 33 -18.46 -21.02 11.00
C SER A 33 -19.50 -21.12 9.89
N ASP A 34 -20.51 -20.25 9.90
CA ASP A 34 -21.59 -20.19 8.91
C ASP A 34 -21.02 -20.22 7.46
N GLU A 35 -21.44 -21.21 6.65
CA GLU A 35 -20.88 -21.47 5.31
C GLU A 35 -20.96 -20.22 4.41
N MET A 36 -19.83 -19.76 3.87
CA MET A 36 -19.81 -18.69 2.85
C MET A 36 -20.78 -19.00 1.69
N PRO A 37 -21.49 -17.98 1.15
CA PRO A 37 -22.48 -18.19 0.10
C PRO A 37 -21.85 -18.78 -1.18
N LYS A 38 -22.60 -19.63 -1.87
CA LYS A 38 -22.18 -20.15 -3.18
C LYS A 38 -22.18 -19.04 -4.21
N ILE A 39 -21.32 -19.14 -5.22
CA ILE A 39 -21.23 -18.15 -6.31
C ILE A 39 -22.61 -17.90 -6.97
N GLU A 40 -23.43 -18.94 -7.07
CA GLU A 40 -24.77 -18.89 -7.65
C GLU A 40 -25.74 -17.95 -6.89
N ASP A 41 -25.54 -17.82 -5.58
CA ASP A 41 -26.36 -17.06 -4.64
C ASP A 41 -25.89 -15.61 -4.47
N LEU A 42 -24.72 -15.25 -5.01
CA LEU A 42 -24.17 -13.90 -4.92
C LEU A 42 -24.95 -12.91 -5.79
N HIS A 43 -24.86 -11.62 -5.43
CA HIS A 43 -25.38 -10.52 -6.24
C HIS A 43 -25.01 -10.70 -7.73
N PRO A 44 -25.95 -10.56 -8.69
CA PRO A 44 -25.72 -10.93 -10.08
C PRO A 44 -24.46 -10.31 -10.70
N LYS A 45 -24.14 -9.04 -10.41
CA LYS A 45 -22.91 -8.39 -10.92
C LYS A 45 -21.63 -9.07 -10.45
N VAL A 46 -21.59 -9.52 -9.19
CA VAL A 46 -20.45 -10.25 -8.62
C VAL A 46 -20.35 -11.60 -9.31
N ARG A 47 -21.45 -12.37 -9.33
CA ARG A 47 -21.50 -13.69 -9.95
C ARG A 47 -21.01 -13.68 -11.40
N HIS A 48 -21.54 -12.80 -12.24
CA HIS A 48 -21.14 -12.73 -13.66
C HIS A 48 -19.65 -12.40 -13.83
N TRP A 49 -19.09 -11.54 -12.98
CA TRP A 49 -17.66 -11.21 -13.04
C TRP A 49 -16.79 -12.39 -12.59
N LEU A 50 -17.18 -13.07 -11.50
CA LEU A 50 -16.48 -14.27 -11.03
C LEU A 50 -16.52 -15.39 -12.07
N GLU A 51 -17.69 -15.66 -12.66
CA GLU A 51 -17.86 -16.65 -13.73
C GLU A 51 -17.00 -16.30 -14.95
N TYR A 52 -16.92 -15.02 -15.33
CA TYR A 52 -16.02 -14.57 -16.39
C TYR A 52 -14.55 -14.87 -16.04
N CYS A 53 -14.10 -14.54 -14.83
CA CYS A 53 -12.72 -14.79 -14.40
C CYS A 53 -12.39 -16.28 -14.30
N ILE A 54 -13.30 -17.12 -13.79
CA ILE A 54 -13.13 -18.57 -13.74
C ILE A 54 -12.97 -19.13 -15.15
N ASN A 55 -13.83 -18.73 -16.09
CA ASN A 55 -13.74 -19.18 -17.48
C ASN A 55 -12.45 -18.70 -18.17
N LEU A 56 -12.02 -17.47 -17.88
CA LEU A 56 -10.79 -16.90 -18.44
C LEU A 56 -9.55 -17.63 -17.90
N CYS A 57 -9.42 -17.73 -16.58
CA CYS A 57 -8.19 -18.20 -15.93
C CYS A 57 -8.09 -19.72 -15.81
N GLN A 58 -9.20 -20.45 -15.97
CA GLN A 58 -9.32 -21.91 -15.91
C GLN A 58 -8.65 -22.55 -14.68
N PRO A 59 -9.00 -22.14 -13.44
CA PRO A 59 -8.50 -22.79 -12.24
C PRO A 59 -9.09 -24.19 -12.07
N ASP A 60 -8.35 -25.07 -11.39
CA ASP A 60 -8.84 -26.43 -11.08
C ASP A 60 -9.78 -26.43 -9.87
N ARG A 61 -9.59 -25.46 -8.96
CA ARG A 61 -10.38 -25.29 -7.74
C ARG A 61 -10.73 -23.82 -7.54
N VAL A 62 -11.87 -23.56 -6.92
CA VAL A 62 -12.27 -22.21 -6.51
C VAL A 62 -12.52 -22.21 -5.00
N HIS A 63 -11.96 -21.21 -4.31
CA HIS A 63 -12.08 -21.04 -2.87
C HIS A 63 -12.58 -19.62 -2.55
N MET A 64 -13.72 -19.52 -1.89
CA MET A 64 -14.26 -18.24 -1.40
C MET A 64 -13.70 -17.99 -0.01
N CYS A 65 -12.92 -16.92 0.16
CA CYS A 65 -12.27 -16.64 1.42
C CYS A 65 -13.25 -16.04 2.43
N ASP A 66 -13.28 -16.60 3.63
CA ASP A 66 -14.13 -16.13 4.74
C ASP A 66 -13.43 -15.14 5.68
N GLY A 67 -12.09 -15.08 5.64
CA GLY A 67 -11.28 -14.19 6.49
C GLY A 67 -11.10 -14.66 7.94
N SER A 68 -11.57 -15.86 8.28
CA SER A 68 -11.45 -16.45 9.62
C SER A 68 -9.99 -16.69 10.03
N GLU A 69 -9.76 -16.89 11.32
CA GLU A 69 -8.42 -17.26 11.81
C GLU A 69 -8.07 -18.69 11.39
N GLU A 70 -9.07 -19.58 11.38
CA GLU A 70 -8.95 -20.97 10.95
C GLU A 70 -8.52 -21.07 9.49
N GLU A 71 -9.11 -20.28 8.59
CA GLU A 71 -8.71 -20.18 7.18
C GLU A 71 -7.26 -19.70 7.04
N ASP A 72 -6.87 -18.65 7.76
CA ASP A 72 -5.50 -18.12 7.73
C ASP A 72 -4.48 -19.16 8.20
N LEU A 73 -4.76 -19.85 9.31
CA LEU A 73 -3.89 -20.91 9.83
C LEU A 73 -3.77 -22.08 8.83
N ALA A 74 -4.86 -22.50 8.20
CA ALA A 74 -4.85 -23.55 7.19
C ALA A 74 -4.04 -23.16 5.95
N LEU A 75 -4.17 -21.91 5.48
CA LEU A 75 -3.41 -21.40 4.33
C LEU A 75 -1.92 -21.24 4.65
N ARG A 76 -1.57 -20.77 5.84
CA ARG A 76 -0.17 -20.71 6.30
C ARG A 76 0.43 -22.10 6.39
N GLU A 77 -0.33 -23.08 6.88
CA GLU A 77 0.12 -24.46 6.95
C GLU A 77 0.31 -25.07 5.55
N TYR A 78 -0.57 -24.77 4.60
CA TYR A 78 -0.37 -25.11 3.20
C TYR A 78 0.92 -24.49 2.65
N LEU A 79 1.17 -23.21 2.89
CA LEU A 79 2.39 -22.53 2.43
C LEU A 79 3.67 -23.15 3.03
N ARG A 80 3.63 -23.63 4.27
CA ARG A 80 4.75 -24.36 4.90
C ARG A 80 5.03 -25.69 4.22
N LYS A 81 3.97 -26.47 3.94
CA LYS A 81 4.07 -27.76 3.25
C LYS A 81 4.63 -27.62 1.85
N GLU A 82 4.26 -26.54 1.17
CA GLU A 82 4.81 -26.18 -0.15
C GLU A 82 6.20 -25.53 -0.07
N HIS A 83 6.79 -25.41 1.13
CA HIS A 83 8.09 -24.79 1.37
C HIS A 83 8.22 -23.35 0.84
N MET A 84 7.10 -22.64 0.73
CA MET A 84 7.06 -21.23 0.30
C MET A 84 7.30 -20.27 1.48
N VAL A 85 7.01 -20.72 2.70
CA VAL A 85 7.28 -19.98 3.94
C VAL A 85 7.88 -20.88 5.01
N GLU A 86 8.63 -20.27 5.93
CA GLU A 86 9.25 -20.92 7.07
C GLU A 86 8.76 -20.31 8.39
N ASP A 87 8.73 -21.10 9.46
CA ASP A 87 8.42 -20.57 10.80
C ASP A 87 9.60 -19.82 11.42
N LEU A 88 9.27 -18.79 12.20
CA LEU A 88 10.19 -18.02 13.03
C LEU A 88 9.95 -18.37 14.51
N PRO A 89 10.54 -19.45 15.05
CA PRO A 89 10.17 -19.99 16.37
C PRO A 89 10.48 -19.06 17.55
N LYS A 90 11.29 -18.01 17.37
CA LYS A 90 11.53 -16.98 18.38
C LYS A 90 10.35 -16.01 18.52
N MET A 91 9.40 -16.05 17.59
CA MET A 91 8.33 -15.08 17.41
C MET A 91 6.99 -15.83 17.32
N LYS A 92 5.93 -15.25 17.88
CA LYS A 92 4.65 -15.98 18.02
C LYS A 92 3.84 -15.88 16.74
N ASN A 93 3.55 -17.01 16.09
CA ASN A 93 2.77 -17.04 14.85
C ASN A 93 3.35 -16.13 13.73
N CYS A 94 4.68 -16.09 13.64
CA CYS A 94 5.38 -15.37 12.58
C CYS A 94 5.97 -16.34 11.56
N ILE A 95 5.90 -15.95 10.29
CA ILE A 95 6.44 -16.72 9.17
C ILE A 95 7.33 -15.84 8.30
N LEU A 96 8.28 -16.46 7.60
CA LEU A 96 9.20 -15.82 6.67
C LEU A 96 8.99 -16.37 5.26
N ALA A 97 8.71 -15.49 4.30
CA ALA A 97 8.74 -15.79 2.88
C ALA A 97 10.05 -15.28 2.25
N THR A 98 10.63 -16.07 1.35
CA THR A 98 11.75 -15.64 0.50
C THR A 98 11.30 -15.70 -0.94
N THR A 99 11.37 -14.59 -1.66
CA THR A 99 10.86 -14.50 -3.03
C THR A 99 11.92 -14.83 -4.06
N ASP A 100 11.50 -14.96 -5.32
CA ASP A 100 12.42 -14.89 -6.45
C ASP A 100 13.09 -13.50 -6.47
N PRO A 101 14.41 -13.39 -6.64
CA PRO A 101 15.12 -12.10 -6.63
C PRO A 101 14.68 -11.14 -7.75
N ARG A 102 13.99 -11.64 -8.78
CA ARG A 102 13.40 -10.82 -9.86
C ARG A 102 12.04 -10.23 -9.47
N ASP A 103 11.42 -10.70 -8.39
CA ASP A 103 10.10 -10.29 -7.91
C ASP A 103 10.17 -9.76 -6.45
N VAL A 104 10.87 -8.63 -6.27
CA VAL A 104 11.21 -8.07 -4.95
C VAL A 104 10.72 -6.63 -4.73
N ALA A 105 10.13 -6.00 -5.74
CA ALA A 105 9.74 -4.60 -5.70
C ALA A 105 8.63 -4.28 -6.70
N ARG A 106 8.09 -3.07 -6.61
CA ARG A 106 7.17 -2.56 -7.63
C ARG A 106 7.93 -2.33 -8.94
N VAL A 107 7.33 -2.74 -10.05
CA VAL A 107 7.90 -2.55 -11.38
C VAL A 107 7.20 -1.36 -12.05
N GLU A 108 7.63 -0.15 -11.75
CA GLU A 108 6.95 1.08 -12.21
C GLU A 108 6.90 1.18 -13.74
N ALA A 109 7.93 0.71 -14.43
CA ALA A 109 7.96 0.64 -15.90
C ALA A 109 6.90 -0.29 -16.49
N GLN A 110 6.40 -1.25 -15.71
CA GLN A 110 5.35 -2.20 -16.10
C GLN A 110 4.00 -1.89 -15.41
N THR A 111 3.84 -0.67 -14.90
CA THR A 111 2.61 -0.22 -14.25
C THR A 111 1.93 0.85 -15.09
N PHE A 112 0.71 0.57 -15.57
CA PHE A 112 -0.01 1.43 -16.51
C PHE A 112 -1.42 1.77 -16.04
N ILE A 113 -1.93 2.87 -16.56
CA ILE A 113 -3.33 3.30 -16.42
C ILE A 113 -3.93 3.42 -17.83
N SER A 114 -5.06 2.77 -18.04
CA SER A 114 -5.77 2.79 -19.32
C SER A 114 -7.03 3.65 -19.23
N THR A 115 -7.03 4.70 -20.05
CA THR A 115 -8.11 5.67 -20.24
C THR A 115 -8.31 5.88 -21.74
N GLU A 116 -9.51 6.30 -22.15
CA GLU A 116 -9.82 6.58 -23.56
C GLU A 116 -8.92 7.69 -24.13
N ASN A 117 -8.54 8.66 -23.29
CA ASN A 117 -7.64 9.74 -23.64
C ASN A 117 -6.39 9.70 -22.73
N GLU A 118 -5.21 9.66 -23.35
CA GLU A 118 -3.91 9.66 -22.67
C GLU A 118 -3.75 10.81 -21.66
N ARG A 119 -4.25 12.01 -22.01
CA ARG A 119 -4.14 13.20 -21.15
C ARG A 119 -4.91 13.05 -19.83
N GLU A 120 -5.85 12.12 -19.73
CA GLU A 120 -6.54 11.81 -18.47
C GLU A 120 -5.69 10.96 -17.50
N THR A 121 -4.64 10.30 -17.99
CA THR A 121 -3.71 9.52 -17.18
C THR A 121 -2.51 10.37 -16.74
N HIS A 122 -1.89 11.10 -17.66
CA HIS A 122 -0.76 11.99 -17.36
C HIS A 122 -0.74 13.20 -18.31
N PRO A 123 -0.06 14.30 -17.94
CA PRO A 123 0.11 15.44 -18.83
C PRO A 123 0.79 15.05 -20.16
N ILE A 124 0.46 15.77 -21.24
CA ILE A 124 1.08 15.54 -22.54
C ILE A 124 2.48 16.16 -22.56
N LEU A 125 3.48 15.30 -22.76
CA LEU A 125 4.89 15.70 -22.71
C LEU A 125 5.36 16.28 -24.04
N LYS A 126 6.31 17.21 -23.96
CA LYS A 126 7.02 17.70 -25.15
C LYS A 126 7.91 16.61 -25.74
N LYS A 127 8.11 16.64 -27.06
CA LYS A 127 8.97 15.68 -27.78
C LYS A 127 10.36 15.59 -27.14
N GLY A 128 10.79 14.37 -26.82
CA GLY A 128 12.09 14.09 -26.22
C GLY A 128 12.14 14.14 -24.68
N VAL A 129 11.04 14.55 -24.02
CA VAL A 129 10.93 14.49 -22.56
C VAL A 129 10.44 13.10 -22.14
N LYS A 130 11.19 12.44 -21.24
CA LYS A 130 10.74 11.20 -20.60
C LYS A 130 9.77 11.53 -19.46
N GLY A 131 8.61 10.90 -19.47
CA GLY A 131 7.58 11.07 -18.45
C GLY A 131 7.95 10.46 -17.11
N LYS A 132 7.54 11.12 -16.03
CA LYS A 132 7.71 10.67 -14.64
C LYS A 132 6.39 10.57 -13.87
N LEU A 133 5.27 10.94 -14.47
CA LEU A 133 3.97 11.10 -13.79
C LEU A 133 2.97 9.96 -14.07
N GLY A 134 3.45 8.85 -14.62
CA GLY A 134 2.65 7.66 -14.91
C GLY A 134 2.90 7.15 -16.32
N ASN A 135 2.43 5.94 -16.60
CA ASN A 135 2.45 5.35 -17.94
C ASN A 135 1.01 5.12 -18.40
N TRP A 136 0.67 5.62 -19.58
CA TRP A 136 -0.60 5.33 -20.22
C TRP A 136 -0.49 4.11 -21.14
N ILE A 137 -1.59 3.39 -21.28
CA ILE A 137 -1.76 2.34 -22.29
C ILE A 137 -3.16 2.47 -22.89
N SER A 138 -3.27 2.30 -24.21
CA SER A 138 -4.57 2.43 -24.88
C SER A 138 -5.55 1.36 -24.42
N PRO A 139 -6.88 1.59 -24.49
CA PRO A 139 -7.87 0.56 -24.15
C PRO A 139 -7.77 -0.71 -25.02
N ILE A 140 -7.29 -0.56 -26.26
CA ILE A 140 -7.06 -1.68 -27.19
C ILE A 140 -5.87 -2.49 -26.70
N ASP A 141 -4.71 -1.84 -26.51
CA ASP A 141 -3.50 -2.52 -26.05
C ASP A 141 -3.73 -3.15 -24.66
N TYR A 142 -4.42 -2.46 -23.74
CA TYR A 142 -4.83 -3.05 -22.46
C TYR A 142 -5.57 -4.39 -22.63
N THR A 143 -6.48 -4.45 -23.62
CA THR A 143 -7.29 -5.64 -23.88
C THR A 143 -6.43 -6.76 -24.46
N ASP A 144 -5.51 -6.42 -25.36
CA ASP A 144 -4.58 -7.36 -25.96
C ASP A 144 -3.62 -7.93 -24.89
N GLU A 145 -2.99 -7.08 -24.08
CA GLU A 145 -2.09 -7.50 -22.99
C GLU A 145 -2.80 -8.43 -21.98
N LYS A 146 -4.09 -8.16 -21.70
CA LYS A 146 -4.92 -9.03 -20.83
C LYS A 146 -5.22 -10.37 -21.50
N ASN A 147 -5.55 -10.37 -22.80
CA ASN A 147 -5.89 -11.57 -23.55
C ASN A 147 -4.67 -12.45 -23.85
N GLU A 148 -3.47 -11.89 -23.88
CA GLU A 148 -2.24 -12.67 -24.05
C GLU A 148 -1.80 -13.40 -22.77
N ARG A 149 -2.13 -12.84 -21.59
CA ARG A 149 -1.63 -13.34 -20.30
C ARG A 149 -2.60 -14.22 -19.52
N PHE A 150 -3.87 -13.82 -19.44
CA PHE A 150 -4.82 -14.44 -18.50
C PHE A 150 -5.46 -15.76 -18.94
N PRO A 151 -5.63 -16.06 -20.25
CA PRO A 151 -6.25 -17.33 -20.66
C PRO A 151 -5.54 -18.57 -20.10
N GLY A 152 -6.21 -19.26 -19.18
CA GLY A 152 -5.73 -20.47 -18.55
C GLY A 152 -4.52 -20.29 -17.64
N CYS A 153 -4.25 -19.07 -17.15
CA CYS A 153 -3.08 -18.77 -16.30
C CYS A 153 -3.12 -19.44 -14.92
N MET A 154 -4.29 -19.92 -14.48
CA MET A 154 -4.49 -20.58 -13.18
C MET A 154 -4.69 -22.10 -13.30
N ARG A 155 -4.45 -22.71 -14.47
CA ARG A 155 -4.58 -24.16 -14.65
C ARG A 155 -3.75 -24.92 -13.60
N GLY A 156 -4.36 -25.93 -12.97
CA GLY A 156 -3.76 -26.69 -11.87
C GLY A 156 -3.70 -25.97 -10.52
N ARG A 157 -4.17 -24.72 -10.43
CA ARG A 157 -4.14 -23.92 -9.19
C ARG A 157 -5.54 -23.72 -8.62
N THR A 158 -5.56 -23.32 -7.34
CA THR A 158 -6.75 -22.81 -6.70
C THR A 158 -6.88 -21.31 -6.99
N MET A 159 -8.05 -20.91 -7.47
CA MET A 159 -8.47 -19.50 -7.51
C MET A 159 -9.10 -19.13 -6.18
N TYR A 160 -8.47 -18.22 -5.45
CA TYR A 160 -9.01 -17.62 -4.23
C TYR A 160 -9.79 -16.36 -4.57
N ILE A 161 -10.98 -16.22 -4.00
CA ILE A 161 -11.83 -15.05 -4.11
C ILE A 161 -11.83 -14.36 -2.74
N ILE A 162 -11.32 -13.13 -2.69
CA ILE A 162 -11.13 -12.34 -1.49
C ILE A 162 -12.07 -11.13 -1.56
N PRO A 163 -13.27 -11.18 -0.95
CA PRO A 163 -14.08 -10.00 -0.72
C PRO A 163 -13.43 -9.16 0.38
N PHE A 164 -13.22 -7.87 0.15
CA PHE A 164 -12.55 -7.01 1.13
C PHE A 164 -13.09 -5.57 1.15
N SER A 165 -12.86 -4.90 2.28
CA SER A 165 -13.15 -3.50 2.51
C SER A 165 -11.88 -2.69 2.75
N MET A 166 -11.80 -1.56 2.06
CA MET A 166 -10.87 -0.47 2.30
C MET A 166 -11.58 0.56 3.18
N GLY A 167 -11.14 0.67 4.43
CA GLY A 167 -11.80 1.40 5.51
C GLY A 167 -12.70 0.49 6.36
N VAL A 168 -13.15 1.02 7.49
CA VAL A 168 -14.09 0.32 8.37
C VAL A 168 -15.47 0.33 7.72
N LEU A 169 -16.10 -0.84 7.59
CA LEU A 169 -17.46 -0.95 7.04
C LEU A 169 -18.44 -0.09 7.85
N GLY A 170 -19.33 0.61 7.15
CA GLY A 170 -20.20 1.63 7.72
C GLY A 170 -19.61 3.05 7.69
N SER A 171 -18.30 3.21 7.46
CA SER A 171 -17.74 4.52 7.14
C SER A 171 -18.27 5.02 5.79
N PRO A 172 -18.68 6.30 5.66
CA PRO A 172 -19.11 6.86 4.37
C PRO A 172 -17.96 6.98 3.35
N LEU A 173 -16.71 6.81 3.80
CA LEU A 173 -15.53 6.77 2.94
C LEU A 173 -15.08 5.35 2.59
N ALA A 174 -15.65 4.32 3.23
CA ALA A 174 -15.24 2.95 2.92
C ALA A 174 -15.63 2.58 1.48
N LYS A 175 -14.77 1.78 0.85
CA LYS A 175 -15.02 1.20 -0.48
C LYS A 175 -14.64 -0.27 -0.44
N VAL A 176 -15.40 -1.08 -1.16
CA VAL A 176 -15.23 -2.53 -1.21
C VAL A 176 -14.64 -2.97 -2.54
N GLY A 177 -13.93 -4.09 -2.51
CA GLY A 177 -13.40 -4.76 -3.68
C GLY A 177 -13.54 -6.27 -3.56
N ILE A 178 -13.38 -6.96 -4.69
CA ILE A 178 -13.18 -8.40 -4.70
C ILE A 178 -11.88 -8.66 -5.45
N GLN A 179 -10.93 -9.29 -4.77
CA GLN A 179 -9.68 -9.73 -5.36
C GLN A 179 -9.71 -11.22 -5.66
N ILE A 180 -9.46 -11.55 -6.92
CA ILE A 180 -9.18 -12.91 -7.39
C ILE A 180 -7.67 -13.10 -7.44
N THR A 181 -7.16 -14.20 -6.90
CA THR A 181 -5.73 -14.53 -6.92
C THR A 181 -5.50 -16.05 -6.94
N ASP A 182 -4.39 -16.50 -7.52
CA ASP A 182 -3.92 -17.89 -7.44
C ASP A 182 -2.80 -18.10 -6.39
N SER A 183 -2.56 -17.10 -5.54
CA SER A 183 -1.52 -17.11 -4.51
C SER A 183 -2.11 -17.08 -3.10
N ALA A 184 -1.88 -18.15 -2.33
CA ALA A 184 -2.27 -18.22 -0.92
C ALA A 184 -1.51 -17.19 -0.05
N TYR A 185 -0.26 -16.86 -0.41
CA TYR A 185 0.50 -15.79 0.25
C TYR A 185 -0.22 -14.43 0.16
N VAL A 186 -0.80 -14.14 -1.01
CA VAL A 186 -1.61 -12.92 -1.23
C VAL A 186 -2.86 -12.94 -0.36
N VAL A 187 -3.51 -14.09 -0.19
CA VAL A 187 -4.68 -14.22 0.71
C VAL A 187 -4.32 -13.88 2.15
N CYS A 188 -3.29 -14.53 2.72
CA CYS A 188 -2.87 -14.28 4.11
C CYS A 188 -2.45 -12.81 4.32
N SER A 189 -1.77 -12.22 3.33
CA SER A 189 -1.34 -10.83 3.38
C SER A 189 -2.51 -9.84 3.25
N MET A 190 -3.48 -10.11 2.37
CA MET A 190 -4.69 -9.29 2.25
C MET A 190 -5.55 -9.36 3.50
N ARG A 191 -5.56 -10.49 4.22
CA ARG A 191 -6.23 -10.62 5.52
C ARG A 191 -5.66 -9.67 6.57
N ILE A 192 -4.34 -9.49 6.58
CA ILE A 192 -3.68 -8.51 7.46
C ILE A 192 -3.98 -7.08 6.98
N MET A 193 -3.83 -6.83 5.67
CA MET A 193 -3.81 -5.47 5.13
C MET A 193 -5.20 -4.86 4.89
N THR A 194 -6.26 -5.67 4.87
CA THR A 194 -7.63 -5.23 4.61
C THR A 194 -8.61 -5.89 5.58
N ARG A 195 -9.88 -5.47 5.58
CA ARG A 195 -10.95 -6.23 6.25
C ARG A 195 -11.58 -7.13 5.21
N MET A 196 -11.28 -8.43 5.25
CA MET A 196 -11.82 -9.40 4.27
C MET A 196 -12.80 -10.37 4.90
N GLY A 197 -13.69 -10.93 4.09
CA GLY A 197 -14.65 -11.95 4.50
C GLY A 197 -16.11 -11.61 4.21
N HIS A 198 -17.01 -12.26 4.95
CA HIS A 198 -18.46 -12.22 4.76
C HIS A 198 -19.04 -10.80 4.77
N ASP A 199 -18.66 -9.98 5.74
CA ASP A 199 -19.19 -8.62 5.89
C ASP A 199 -18.96 -7.74 4.64
N ALA A 200 -17.88 -7.97 3.90
CA ALA A 200 -17.63 -7.24 2.66
C ALA A 200 -18.58 -7.68 1.53
N LEU A 201 -18.95 -8.97 1.46
CA LEU A 201 -19.95 -9.46 0.51
C LEU A 201 -21.34 -8.92 0.83
N ASP A 202 -21.75 -8.97 2.10
CA ASP A 202 -23.03 -8.43 2.54
C ASP A 202 -23.14 -6.94 2.22
N TRP A 203 -22.05 -6.20 2.42
CA TRP A 203 -22.02 -4.80 2.05
C TRP A 203 -22.21 -4.63 0.54
N ILE A 204 -21.52 -5.41 -0.30
CA ILE A 204 -21.65 -5.35 -1.76
C ILE A 204 -23.10 -5.59 -2.19
N ASP A 205 -23.75 -6.61 -1.63
CA ASP A 205 -25.13 -6.96 -1.96
C ASP A 205 -26.11 -5.83 -1.61
N HIS A 206 -26.03 -5.31 -0.38
CA HIS A 206 -26.86 -4.19 0.08
C HIS A 206 -26.63 -2.88 -0.69
N HIS A 207 -25.50 -2.73 -1.39
CA HIS A 207 -25.13 -1.54 -2.16
C HIS A 207 -25.19 -1.76 -3.68
N GLY A 208 -26.08 -2.65 -4.14
CA GLY A 208 -26.41 -2.82 -5.57
C GLY A 208 -25.30 -3.46 -6.39
N GLY A 209 -24.43 -4.23 -5.74
CA GLY A 209 -23.32 -4.95 -6.35
C GLY A 209 -22.20 -4.05 -6.84
N TYR A 210 -21.98 -2.90 -6.20
CA TYR A 210 -20.84 -2.02 -6.50
C TYR A 210 -19.59 -2.52 -5.78
N PHE A 211 -18.52 -2.77 -6.53
CA PHE A 211 -17.21 -3.14 -6.00
C PHE A 211 -16.11 -2.84 -7.02
N VAL A 212 -14.87 -2.71 -6.55
CA VAL A 212 -13.69 -2.67 -7.42
C VAL A 212 -13.26 -4.09 -7.76
N LYS A 213 -13.16 -4.37 -9.06
CA LYS A 213 -12.74 -5.66 -9.62
C LYS A 213 -11.22 -5.75 -9.59
N CYS A 214 -10.67 -6.71 -8.84
CA CYS A 214 -9.24 -6.91 -8.72
C CYS A 214 -8.89 -8.31 -9.22
N LEU A 215 -8.26 -8.44 -10.39
CA LEU A 215 -7.82 -9.72 -10.94
C LEU A 215 -6.29 -9.83 -10.84
N HIS A 216 -5.80 -10.86 -10.16
CA HIS A 216 -4.38 -11.12 -9.97
C HIS A 216 -4.04 -12.56 -10.36
N SER A 217 -2.88 -12.78 -10.98
CA SER A 217 -2.27 -14.10 -11.13
C SER A 217 -0.74 -14.00 -11.09
N VAL A 218 -0.08 -14.95 -10.47
CA VAL A 218 1.39 -15.09 -10.51
C VAL A 218 1.90 -15.51 -11.90
N GLY A 219 1.01 -15.92 -12.80
CA GLY A 219 1.32 -16.18 -14.21
C GLY A 219 2.10 -17.47 -14.48
N GLN A 220 1.92 -18.48 -13.62
CA GLN A 220 2.65 -19.75 -13.67
C GLN A 220 1.69 -20.96 -13.64
N PRO A 221 0.90 -21.24 -14.69
CA PRO A 221 0.01 -22.40 -14.72
C PRO A 221 0.77 -23.72 -14.56
N LEU A 222 0.12 -24.76 -14.04
CA LEU A 222 0.72 -26.08 -13.86
C LEU A 222 0.49 -27.01 -15.08
N PRO A 223 1.44 -27.92 -15.39
CA PRO A 223 2.79 -27.96 -14.82
C PRO A 223 3.60 -26.72 -15.24
N MET A 224 4.40 -26.17 -14.32
CA MET A 224 5.21 -24.98 -14.60
C MET A 224 6.28 -25.31 -15.64
N ALA A 225 6.60 -24.33 -16.50
CA ALA A 225 7.66 -24.48 -17.49
C ALA A 225 9.04 -24.63 -16.81
N GLU A 226 9.25 -23.93 -15.70
CA GLU A 226 10.47 -23.97 -14.89
C GLU A 226 10.12 -24.11 -13.41
N ALA A 227 11.03 -24.70 -12.64
CA ALA A 227 10.88 -24.76 -11.20
C ALA A 227 11.05 -23.34 -10.59
N PRO A 228 10.19 -22.94 -9.64
CA PRO A 228 10.27 -21.63 -9.03
C PRO A 228 11.53 -21.48 -8.16
N ILE A 229 12.18 -20.32 -8.22
CA ILE A 229 13.25 -19.96 -7.29
C ILE A 229 12.63 -19.68 -5.92
N SER A 230 13.21 -20.23 -4.85
CA SER A 230 12.71 -20.09 -3.47
C SER A 230 11.25 -20.56 -3.28
N ASN A 231 10.76 -21.47 -4.14
CA ASN A 231 9.35 -21.87 -4.19
C ASN A 231 8.38 -20.70 -4.37
N TRP A 232 8.84 -19.60 -4.98
CA TRP A 232 8.07 -18.40 -5.24
C TRP A 232 7.64 -18.33 -6.71
N PRO A 233 6.38 -18.68 -7.03
CA PRO A 233 5.89 -18.57 -8.40
C PRO A 233 5.74 -17.10 -8.79
N CYS A 234 6.40 -16.71 -9.87
CA CYS A 234 6.29 -15.41 -10.53
C CYS A 234 6.64 -15.56 -12.01
N ASN A 235 6.26 -14.61 -12.84
CA ASN A 235 6.61 -14.52 -14.24
C ASN A 235 7.18 -13.12 -14.56
N PRO A 236 8.47 -12.88 -14.22
CA PRO A 236 9.10 -11.56 -14.32
C PRO A 236 9.09 -10.94 -15.73
N GLU A 237 9.16 -11.79 -16.76
CA GLU A 237 9.23 -11.34 -18.16
C GLU A 237 7.88 -10.78 -18.66
N GLU A 238 6.77 -11.24 -18.08
CA GLU A 238 5.41 -10.85 -18.47
C GLU A 238 4.71 -9.99 -17.41
N VAL A 239 5.46 -9.46 -16.43
CA VAL A 239 4.89 -8.62 -15.37
C VAL A 239 4.15 -7.43 -15.97
N MET A 240 2.90 -7.26 -15.55
CA MET A 240 2.06 -6.17 -16.01
C MET A 240 1.04 -5.79 -14.94
N ILE A 241 0.98 -4.51 -14.55
CA ILE A 241 0.05 -3.99 -13.55
C ILE A 241 -0.79 -2.88 -14.17
N LEU A 242 -2.06 -3.16 -14.46
CA LEU A 242 -2.95 -2.31 -15.23
C LEU A 242 -4.13 -1.81 -14.38
N HIS A 243 -4.52 -0.56 -14.62
CA HIS A 243 -5.63 0.10 -13.92
C HIS A 243 -6.60 0.69 -14.94
N ARG A 244 -7.88 0.38 -14.83
CA ARG A 244 -8.97 1.03 -15.57
C ARG A 244 -9.87 1.80 -14.60
N PRO A 245 -9.54 3.07 -14.30
CA PRO A 245 -10.19 3.82 -13.23
C PRO A 245 -11.71 3.96 -13.42
N TYR A 246 -12.18 4.19 -14.64
CA TYR A 246 -13.61 4.34 -14.93
C TYR A 246 -14.38 3.03 -14.99
N ASN A 247 -13.70 1.91 -15.24
CA ASN A 247 -14.29 0.57 -15.20
C ASN A 247 -14.20 -0.08 -13.81
N ARG A 248 -13.57 0.62 -12.84
CA ARG A 248 -13.28 0.15 -11.49
C ARG A 248 -12.61 -1.23 -11.53
N GLU A 249 -11.61 -1.37 -12.39
CA GLU A 249 -10.91 -2.64 -12.64
C GLU A 249 -9.40 -2.48 -12.49
N ILE A 250 -8.80 -3.46 -11.82
CA ILE A 250 -7.37 -3.63 -11.63
C ILE A 250 -7.03 -5.03 -12.13
N VAL A 251 -6.00 -5.12 -12.95
CA VAL A 251 -5.48 -6.40 -13.45
C VAL A 251 -3.98 -6.43 -13.21
N SER A 252 -3.49 -7.46 -12.53
CA SER A 252 -2.07 -7.66 -12.25
C SER A 252 -1.64 -9.07 -12.60
N PHE A 253 -0.53 -9.18 -13.32
CA PHE A 253 0.01 -10.45 -13.77
C PHE A 253 1.51 -10.55 -13.46
N GLY A 254 1.96 -11.76 -13.14
CA GLY A 254 3.37 -12.14 -13.13
C GLY A 254 4.16 -11.81 -11.85
N SER A 255 3.59 -11.06 -10.90
CA SER A 255 4.28 -10.68 -9.66
C SER A 255 3.46 -11.07 -8.43
N GLY A 256 4.06 -11.84 -7.53
CA GLY A 256 3.47 -12.15 -6.23
C GLY A 256 3.78 -11.11 -5.15
N TYR A 257 4.61 -10.11 -5.45
CA TYR A 257 5.21 -9.22 -4.45
C TYR A 257 4.38 -7.97 -4.12
N GLY A 258 4.12 -7.77 -2.83
CA GLY A 258 3.73 -6.50 -2.20
C GLY A 258 2.72 -5.66 -3.01
N GLY A 259 3.11 -4.45 -3.39
CA GLY A 259 2.21 -3.50 -4.08
C GLY A 259 1.76 -3.90 -5.49
N ASN A 260 2.33 -4.96 -6.08
CA ASN A 260 1.88 -5.51 -7.36
C ASN A 260 0.75 -6.53 -7.15
N SER A 261 0.78 -7.30 -6.05
CA SER A 261 -0.14 -8.40 -5.79
C SER A 261 -1.20 -8.10 -4.73
N LEU A 262 -0.93 -7.24 -3.75
CA LEU A 262 -1.89 -6.76 -2.76
C LEU A 262 -2.70 -5.61 -3.35
N LEU A 263 -3.70 -5.93 -4.18
CA LEU A 263 -4.36 -4.95 -5.04
C LEU A 263 -5.17 -3.90 -4.26
N GLY A 264 -5.55 -4.19 -3.01
CA GLY A 264 -6.10 -3.20 -2.09
C GLY A 264 -5.13 -2.05 -1.78
N LYS A 265 -3.81 -2.32 -1.71
CA LYS A 265 -2.81 -1.40 -1.17
C LYS A 265 -2.55 -0.18 -2.07
N LYS A 266 -1.73 -0.31 -3.12
CA LYS A 266 -1.38 0.84 -3.99
C LYS A 266 -2.31 0.97 -5.19
N CYS A 267 -2.70 -0.15 -5.78
CA CYS A 267 -3.52 -0.17 -6.98
C CYS A 267 -4.91 0.40 -6.71
N PHE A 268 -5.60 -0.11 -5.69
CA PHE A 268 -6.89 0.43 -5.28
C PHE A 268 -6.72 1.70 -4.46
N ALA A 269 -6.10 1.65 -3.27
CA ALA A 269 -6.25 2.76 -2.33
C ALA A 269 -5.67 4.10 -2.80
N LEU A 270 -4.71 4.09 -3.74
CA LEU A 270 -4.17 5.32 -4.34
C LEU A 270 -4.65 5.52 -5.78
N ARG A 271 -4.38 4.60 -6.71
CA ARG A 271 -4.60 4.88 -8.15
C ARG A 271 -6.07 4.89 -8.56
N ILE A 272 -6.82 3.86 -8.19
CA ILE A 272 -8.28 3.86 -8.41
C ILE A 272 -8.95 4.81 -7.40
N GLY A 273 -8.47 4.82 -6.16
CA GLY A 273 -8.98 5.62 -5.05
C GLY A 273 -8.96 7.11 -5.34
N CYS A 274 -7.87 7.65 -5.91
CA CYS A 274 -7.79 9.08 -6.25
C CYS A 274 -8.78 9.47 -7.34
N THR A 275 -9.06 8.57 -8.29
CA THR A 275 -10.08 8.85 -9.31
C THR A 275 -11.48 8.84 -8.69
N ILE A 276 -11.80 7.85 -7.84
CA ILE A 276 -13.06 7.84 -7.10
C ILE A 276 -13.18 9.10 -6.24
N GLY A 277 -12.11 9.48 -5.54
CA GLY A 277 -12.05 10.68 -4.72
C GLY A 277 -12.33 11.94 -5.50
N ARG A 278 -11.66 12.14 -6.63
CA ARG A 278 -11.94 13.25 -7.55
C ARG A 278 -13.41 13.29 -7.97
N ASP A 279 -13.98 12.15 -8.38
CA ASP A 279 -15.36 12.07 -8.85
C ASP A 279 -16.39 12.36 -7.74
N GLU A 280 -16.07 12.01 -6.49
CA GLU A 280 -16.97 12.09 -5.33
C GLU A 280 -16.65 13.25 -4.34
N GLY A 281 -15.64 14.07 -4.64
CA GLY A 281 -15.23 15.22 -3.84
C GLY A 281 -14.47 14.88 -2.55
N TRP A 282 -13.53 13.93 -2.60
CA TRP A 282 -12.62 13.57 -1.50
C TRP A 282 -11.20 13.25 -2.00
N LEU A 283 -10.26 13.11 -1.08
CA LEU A 283 -8.82 12.96 -1.36
C LEU A 283 -8.33 11.56 -1.00
N ALA A 284 -7.55 10.93 -1.89
CA ALA A 284 -6.91 9.65 -1.65
C ALA A 284 -5.39 9.83 -1.73
N GLU A 285 -4.73 9.86 -0.57
CA GLU A 285 -3.37 10.38 -0.48
C GLU A 285 -2.39 9.36 0.10
N HIS A 286 -1.14 9.45 -0.35
CA HIS A 286 -0.01 8.69 0.20
C HIS A 286 0.52 9.37 1.46
N MET A 287 -0.31 9.35 2.51
CA MET A 287 -0.07 10.04 3.78
C MET A 287 -0.26 9.09 4.96
N LEU A 288 0.59 9.24 5.97
CA LEU A 288 0.28 8.75 7.31
C LEU A 288 -0.81 9.61 7.96
N ILE A 289 -1.45 9.10 9.01
CA ILE A 289 -2.29 9.86 9.93
C ILE A 289 -1.85 9.53 11.36
N VAL A 290 -1.48 10.57 12.12
CA VAL A 290 -1.05 10.45 13.52
C VAL A 290 -1.84 11.39 14.42
N GLY A 291 -2.24 10.90 15.59
CA GLY A 291 -2.81 11.69 16.67
C GLY A 291 -1.73 12.14 17.63
N VAL A 292 -1.60 13.45 17.85
CA VAL A 292 -0.63 14.06 18.78
C VAL A 292 -1.39 14.81 19.86
N THR A 293 -1.13 14.46 21.12
CA THR A 293 -1.72 15.13 22.29
C THR A 293 -0.60 15.77 23.12
N PRO A 294 -0.50 17.11 23.16
CA PRO A 294 0.44 17.80 24.04
C PRO A 294 0.08 17.65 25.52
N PRO A 295 1.03 17.90 26.45
CA PRO A 295 0.77 17.93 27.88
C PRO A 295 -0.30 18.97 28.21
N ASN A 296 -1.40 18.54 28.84
CA ASN A 296 -2.55 19.39 29.15
C ASN A 296 -3.20 20.08 27.91
N GLY A 297 -2.87 19.60 26.70
CA GLY A 297 -3.35 20.15 25.45
C GLY A 297 -4.48 19.35 24.82
N LYS A 298 -5.03 19.89 23.75
CA LYS A 298 -6.02 19.19 22.92
C LYS A 298 -5.31 18.20 21.99
N LYS A 299 -5.96 17.06 21.70
CA LYS A 299 -5.48 16.14 20.67
C LYS A 299 -5.70 16.73 19.27
N HIS A 300 -4.64 16.69 18.45
CA HIS A 300 -4.68 17.04 17.03
C HIS A 300 -4.37 15.82 16.18
N TYR A 301 -4.97 15.77 14.99
CA TYR A 301 -4.64 14.78 13.97
C TYR A 301 -3.84 15.45 12.86
N ILE A 302 -2.75 14.82 12.45
CA ILE A 302 -1.83 15.33 11.43
C ILE A 302 -1.73 14.26 10.34
N ALA A 303 -1.91 14.67 9.09
CA ALA A 303 -1.56 13.87 7.92
C ALA A 303 -0.23 14.35 7.34
N ALA A 304 0.65 13.43 6.93
CA ALA A 304 1.95 13.79 6.36
C ALA A 304 2.33 12.88 5.18
N ALA A 305 2.68 13.50 4.05
CA ALA A 305 3.12 12.81 2.85
C ALA A 305 4.65 12.84 2.77
N PHE A 306 5.30 11.68 2.89
CA PHE A 306 6.69 11.50 2.53
C PHE A 306 6.81 10.42 1.44
N PRO A 307 7.80 10.52 0.53
CA PRO A 307 8.09 9.43 -0.40
C PRO A 307 8.37 8.10 0.31
N SER A 308 8.42 7.02 -0.47
CA SER A 308 8.80 5.71 0.08
C SER A 308 10.18 5.79 0.75
N GLN A 309 10.38 5.08 1.86
CA GLN A 309 11.62 5.05 2.64
C GLN A 309 12.05 6.40 3.28
N CYS A 310 11.17 7.41 3.27
CA CYS A 310 11.43 8.72 3.91
C CYS A 310 10.81 8.86 5.31
N GLY A 311 10.55 7.75 6.02
CA GLY A 311 10.21 7.78 7.45
C GLY A 311 8.73 7.97 7.83
N LYS A 312 7.77 7.69 6.94
CA LYS A 312 6.34 7.76 7.28
C LYS A 312 5.98 6.86 8.48
N THR A 313 6.35 5.58 8.43
CA THR A 313 6.09 4.62 9.51
C THR A 313 6.76 5.03 10.82
N ASN A 314 7.99 5.56 10.78
CA ASN A 314 8.67 6.10 11.96
C ASN A 314 7.91 7.27 12.58
N LEU A 315 7.38 8.20 11.78
CA LEU A 315 6.61 9.34 12.30
C LEU A 315 5.23 8.91 12.82
N ALA A 316 4.55 8.00 12.11
CA ALA A 316 3.22 7.50 12.48
C ALA A 316 3.24 6.71 13.80
N MET A 317 4.31 5.94 14.03
CA MET A 317 4.50 5.08 15.20
C MET A 317 5.54 5.64 16.18
N MET A 318 5.80 6.94 16.14
CA MET A 318 6.85 7.59 16.93
C MET A 318 6.60 7.45 18.45
N SER A 319 7.67 7.21 19.21
CA SER A 319 7.64 7.28 20.68
C SER A 319 7.58 8.73 21.19
N ALA A 320 6.88 8.94 22.30
CA ALA A 320 6.80 10.25 22.94
C ALA A 320 8.07 10.56 23.75
N GLU A 321 9.10 11.10 23.09
CA GLU A 321 10.37 11.50 23.73
C GLU A 321 10.27 12.78 24.59
N LEU A 322 9.21 13.57 24.40
CA LEU A 322 8.94 14.75 25.23
C LEU A 322 7.96 14.38 26.36
N PRO A 323 8.28 14.68 27.64
CA PRO A 323 7.42 14.35 28.76
C PRO A 323 5.99 14.88 28.61
N GLY A 324 5.01 14.03 28.90
CA GLY A 324 3.59 14.37 28.88
C GLY A 324 2.90 14.35 27.51
N TYR A 325 3.63 14.14 26.41
CA TYR A 325 3.01 13.91 25.10
C TYR A 325 2.44 12.51 25.00
N LYS A 326 1.36 12.37 24.22
CA LYS A 326 0.83 11.08 23.77
C LYS A 326 0.76 11.06 22.24
N ILE A 327 1.30 10.00 21.63
CA ILE A 327 1.29 9.74 20.19
C ILE A 327 0.47 8.49 19.91
N GLU A 328 -0.42 8.56 18.93
CA GLU A 328 -1.32 7.46 18.55
C GLU A 328 -1.36 7.33 17.02
N CYS A 329 -1.01 6.16 16.50
CA CYS A 329 -1.07 5.87 15.07
C CYS A 329 -2.52 5.62 14.63
N VAL A 330 -2.96 6.26 13.53
CA VAL A 330 -4.19 5.89 12.82
C VAL A 330 -3.86 5.10 11.56
N GLY A 331 -2.81 5.51 10.82
CA GLY A 331 -2.27 4.80 9.67
C GLY A 331 -0.91 5.36 9.28
N ASP A 332 -0.08 4.59 8.56
CA ASP A 332 1.31 4.97 8.26
C ASP A 332 1.58 5.25 6.77
N ASP A 333 0.63 4.95 5.89
CA ASP A 333 0.91 4.94 4.45
C ASP A 333 -0.19 5.59 3.60
N ILE A 334 -1.47 5.40 3.95
CA ILE A 334 -2.60 5.86 3.13
C ILE A 334 -3.64 6.60 3.96
N ALA A 335 -4.11 7.74 3.43
CA ALA A 335 -5.17 8.54 4.02
C ALA A 335 -6.27 8.80 2.99
N TRP A 336 -7.51 8.49 3.34
CA TRP A 336 -8.69 8.95 2.60
C TRP A 336 -9.38 10.05 3.37
N MET A 337 -9.50 11.24 2.77
CA MET A 337 -9.89 12.45 3.47
C MET A 337 -11.04 13.20 2.79
N LYS A 338 -12.04 13.65 3.55
CA LYS A 338 -13.20 14.39 3.05
C LYS A 338 -13.64 15.47 4.02
N TRP A 339 -14.02 16.62 3.48
CA TRP A 339 -14.65 17.68 4.27
C TRP A 339 -16.03 17.22 4.74
N ASP A 340 -16.29 17.32 6.04
CA ASP A 340 -17.64 17.13 6.59
C ASP A 340 -18.51 18.39 6.42
N GLU A 341 -19.78 18.29 6.79
CA GLU A 341 -20.76 19.39 6.72
C GLU A 341 -20.38 20.60 7.59
N LYS A 342 -19.44 20.44 8.54
CA LYS A 342 -18.92 21.51 9.40
C LYS A 342 -17.62 22.11 8.86
N GLY A 343 -17.17 21.68 7.67
CA GLY A 343 -15.93 22.13 7.05
C GLY A 343 -14.66 21.51 7.64
N GLN A 344 -14.76 20.47 8.47
CA GLN A 344 -13.59 19.77 9.01
C GLN A 344 -13.14 18.67 8.03
N LEU A 345 -11.86 18.64 7.71
CA LEU A 345 -11.27 17.56 6.92
C LEU A 345 -11.16 16.29 7.79
N ARG A 346 -12.02 15.30 7.53
CA ARG A 346 -12.04 13.99 8.20
C ARG A 346 -11.17 13.02 7.42
N GLY A 347 -10.27 12.31 8.09
CA GLY A 347 -9.42 11.27 7.49
C GLY A 347 -9.70 9.88 8.06
N ILE A 348 -9.65 8.86 7.20
CA ILE A 348 -9.59 7.46 7.60
C ILE A 348 -8.29 6.82 7.09
N ASN A 349 -7.79 5.83 7.82
CA ASN A 349 -6.87 4.85 7.27
C ASN A 349 -7.69 3.75 6.57
N PRO A 350 -7.59 3.58 5.23
CA PRO A 350 -8.32 2.53 4.55
C PRO A 350 -7.72 1.13 4.80
N GLU A 351 -6.48 1.02 5.28
CA GLU A 351 -5.78 -0.25 5.54
C GLU A 351 -6.09 -0.82 6.94
N ASN A 352 -5.85 -2.12 7.11
CA ASN A 352 -6.05 -2.86 8.36
C ASN A 352 -4.76 -3.37 9.01
N GLY A 353 -3.61 -3.11 8.39
CA GLY A 353 -2.30 -3.52 8.87
C GLY A 353 -1.19 -2.61 8.36
N PHE A 354 0.04 -2.93 8.72
CA PHE A 354 1.24 -2.22 8.31
C PHE A 354 2.05 -3.07 7.33
N PHE A 355 2.42 -2.50 6.19
CA PHE A 355 3.34 -3.12 5.22
C PHE A 355 4.61 -2.28 5.16
N GLY A 356 5.37 -2.33 6.26
CA GLY A 356 6.52 -1.49 6.51
C GLY A 356 7.82 -2.01 5.87
N VAL A 357 8.76 -1.10 5.65
CA VAL A 357 10.13 -1.44 5.27
C VAL A 357 10.87 -1.93 6.51
N ALA A 358 11.44 -3.14 6.46
CA ALA A 358 12.17 -3.71 7.58
C ALA A 358 13.55 -3.04 7.80
N PRO A 359 14.45 -2.96 6.79
CA PRO A 359 15.76 -2.30 6.96
C PRO A 359 15.65 -0.89 7.55
N GLY A 360 16.50 -0.60 8.53
CA GLY A 360 16.53 0.65 9.31
C GLY A 360 15.55 0.70 10.49
N THR A 361 14.67 -0.29 10.65
CA THR A 361 13.78 -0.40 11.82
C THR A 361 14.51 -1.06 12.99
N SER A 362 14.55 -0.41 14.15
CA SER A 362 15.18 -0.93 15.36
C SER A 362 14.50 -0.35 16.61
N HIS A 363 14.84 -0.83 17.81
CA HIS A 363 14.33 -0.27 19.06
C HIS A 363 14.73 1.21 19.24
N LYS A 364 15.81 1.64 18.58
CA LYS A 364 16.21 3.05 18.55
C LYS A 364 15.36 3.88 17.58
N THR A 365 15.09 3.36 16.38
CA THR A 365 14.43 4.16 15.33
C THR A 365 12.91 4.08 15.37
N ASN A 366 12.34 2.96 15.82
CA ASN A 366 10.91 2.73 15.95
C ASN A 366 10.62 1.53 16.90
N PRO A 367 10.67 1.73 18.22
CA PRO A 367 10.40 0.65 19.18
C PRO A 367 8.96 0.12 19.11
N ASN A 368 7.98 0.97 18.75
CA ASN A 368 6.60 0.52 18.57
C ASN A 368 6.45 -0.46 17.40
N ALA A 369 7.14 -0.23 16.28
CA ALA A 369 7.19 -1.21 15.20
C ALA A 369 7.84 -2.51 15.67
N MET A 370 8.95 -2.44 16.41
CA MET A 370 9.59 -3.65 16.96
C MET A 370 8.66 -4.46 17.86
N GLU A 371 7.80 -3.82 18.65
CA GLU A 371 6.79 -4.52 19.45
C GLU A 371 5.70 -5.17 18.59
N VAL A 372 5.18 -4.45 17.58
CA VAL A 372 4.14 -4.96 16.66
C VAL A 372 4.63 -6.19 15.88
N LEU A 373 5.91 -6.23 15.51
CA LEU A 373 6.49 -7.30 14.69
C LEU A 373 6.65 -8.64 15.44
N LYS A 374 6.51 -8.68 16.77
CA LYS A 374 6.80 -9.88 17.60
C LYS A 374 5.80 -11.01 17.43
N GLU A 375 4.57 -10.71 17.02
CA GLU A 375 3.52 -11.71 16.85
C GLU A 375 2.68 -11.50 15.60
N ASN A 376 2.13 -12.59 15.07
CA ASN A 376 1.18 -12.59 13.94
C ASN A 376 1.68 -11.87 12.67
N THR A 377 2.99 -11.85 12.45
CA THR A 377 3.63 -11.07 11.37
C THR A 377 4.14 -11.98 10.25
N ILE A 378 3.94 -11.56 9.00
CA ILE A 378 4.56 -12.16 7.82
C ILE A 378 5.77 -11.31 7.44
N PHE A 379 6.96 -11.90 7.49
CA PHE A 379 8.19 -11.27 7.00
C PHE A 379 8.47 -11.72 5.57
N THR A 380 9.10 -10.84 4.79
CA THR A 380 9.46 -11.14 3.40
C THR A 380 10.85 -10.61 3.09
N ASN A 381 11.73 -11.48 2.61
CA ASN A 381 13.10 -11.14 2.19
C ASN A 381 13.98 -10.49 3.28
N VAL A 382 13.78 -10.86 4.55
CA VAL A 382 14.69 -10.49 5.64
C VAL A 382 15.66 -11.64 5.93
N GLY A 383 16.77 -11.33 6.57
CA GLY A 383 17.68 -12.35 7.10
C GLY A 383 17.00 -13.16 8.21
N ARG A 384 17.38 -14.43 8.34
CA ARG A 384 16.96 -15.31 9.44
C ARG A 384 18.15 -15.59 10.34
N THR A 385 17.93 -15.50 11.66
CA THR A 385 18.96 -15.86 12.65
C THR A 385 18.89 -17.34 12.99
N SER A 386 20.01 -17.92 13.42
CA SER A 386 20.11 -19.36 13.75
C SER A 386 19.23 -19.80 14.92
N ASP A 387 18.87 -18.86 15.81
CA ASP A 387 17.92 -19.06 16.91
C ASP A 387 16.44 -18.89 16.49
N GLY A 388 16.19 -18.68 15.19
CA GLY A 388 14.84 -18.63 14.62
C GLY A 388 14.13 -17.28 14.76
N GLY A 389 14.89 -16.18 14.85
CA GLY A 389 14.41 -14.81 14.68
C GLY A 389 14.75 -14.23 13.30
N VAL A 390 14.69 -12.91 13.20
CA VAL A 390 14.91 -12.14 11.96
C VAL A 390 16.09 -11.16 12.11
N PHE A 391 16.68 -10.78 10.98
CA PHE A 391 17.74 -9.79 10.89
C PHE A 391 17.59 -8.93 9.62
N TRP A 392 18.01 -7.67 9.70
CA TRP A 392 18.16 -6.75 8.57
C TRP A 392 19.14 -5.64 8.96
N GLU A 393 19.61 -4.89 7.96
CA GLU A 393 20.50 -3.75 8.14
C GLU A 393 19.84 -2.69 9.04
N GLY A 394 20.54 -2.23 10.08
CA GLY A 394 20.04 -1.33 11.12
C GLY A 394 19.81 -1.99 12.50
N LEU A 395 19.92 -3.33 12.59
CA LEU A 395 19.89 -4.09 13.85
C LEU A 395 21.29 -4.44 14.37
N GLU A 396 22.36 -3.95 13.73
CA GLU A 396 23.75 -4.28 14.11
C GLU A 396 24.05 -3.86 15.54
N ASP A 397 23.52 -2.71 15.98
CA ASP A 397 23.68 -2.18 17.35
C ASP A 397 22.95 -3.01 18.42
N GLU A 398 22.00 -3.84 18.00
CA GLU A 398 21.29 -4.80 18.85
C GLU A 398 21.99 -6.18 18.84
N MET A 399 23.08 -6.29 18.09
CA MET A 399 23.99 -7.42 18.02
C MET A 399 25.39 -6.96 18.50
N ASP A 400 26.26 -7.89 18.93
CA ASP A 400 27.61 -7.55 19.41
C ASP A 400 28.56 -7.17 18.25
N LEU A 401 28.32 -6.05 17.57
CA LEU A 401 29.18 -5.51 16.50
C LEU A 401 29.30 -3.98 16.55
N GLU A 402 30.52 -3.47 16.34
CA GLU A 402 30.88 -2.04 16.47
C GLU A 402 30.40 -1.15 15.30
N LYS A 403 30.16 0.13 15.63
CA LYS A 403 29.45 1.16 14.86
C LYS A 403 30.28 1.91 13.81
N LEU A 404 29.63 2.29 12.71
CA LEU A 404 30.05 3.32 11.75
C LEU A 404 29.27 4.63 12.00
N GLU A 405 29.97 5.78 11.99
CA GLU A 405 29.35 7.12 12.13
C GLU A 405 29.14 7.81 10.77
N ASN A 406 27.90 8.23 10.50
CA ASN A 406 27.57 9.33 9.58
C ASN A 406 26.73 10.35 10.37
N LYS A 407 27.12 11.64 10.37
CA LYS A 407 26.57 12.64 11.29
C LYS A 407 25.50 13.52 10.62
N PHE A 408 24.22 13.20 10.84
CA PHE A 408 23.08 14.06 10.48
C PHE A 408 23.02 15.32 11.36
N LEU A 409 22.53 16.45 10.80
CA LEU A 409 22.35 17.72 11.54
C LEU A 409 21.27 17.64 12.62
N TRP A 410 20.24 16.82 12.39
CA TRP A 410 19.11 16.61 13.29
C TRP A 410 19.02 15.13 13.71
N PRO A 411 18.79 14.82 15.00
CA PRO A 411 18.76 13.44 15.49
C PRO A 411 17.59 12.60 14.96
N GLY A 412 16.53 13.22 14.45
CA GLY A 412 15.41 12.50 13.83
C GLY A 412 14.58 11.66 14.79
N PHE A 413 13.85 10.67 14.25
CA PHE A 413 13.06 9.67 14.99
C PHE A 413 12.14 10.32 16.05
N GLY A 414 12.16 9.85 17.30
CA GLY A 414 11.38 10.40 18.40
C GLY A 414 11.60 11.90 18.65
N GLN A 415 12.76 12.44 18.28
CA GLN A 415 13.03 13.87 18.43
C GLN A 415 12.26 14.74 17.44
N ASN A 416 11.70 14.16 16.36
CA ASN A 416 10.79 14.87 15.45
C ASN A 416 9.51 15.37 16.15
N LEU A 417 9.19 14.85 17.34
CA LEU A 417 8.14 15.40 18.19
C LEU A 417 8.34 16.89 18.51
N ARG A 418 9.59 17.37 18.59
CA ARG A 418 9.90 18.79 18.82
C ARG A 418 9.46 19.67 17.65
N VAL A 419 9.47 19.14 16.43
CA VAL A 419 8.95 19.82 15.23
C VAL A 419 7.42 19.81 15.25
N LEU A 420 6.80 18.70 15.63
CA LEU A 420 5.34 18.63 15.78
C LEU A 420 4.83 19.56 16.88
N ASP A 421 5.53 19.66 18.01
CA ASP A 421 5.21 20.64 19.05
C ASP A 421 5.14 22.07 18.49
N TRP A 422 6.17 22.48 17.73
CA TRP A 422 6.19 23.78 17.09
C TRP A 422 5.00 23.98 16.13
N VAL A 423 4.65 22.98 15.32
CA VAL A 423 3.48 23.03 14.44
C VAL A 423 2.18 23.21 15.24
N LEU A 424 2.01 22.48 16.35
CA LEU A 424 0.80 22.57 17.17
C LEU A 424 0.68 23.94 17.84
N ARG A 425 1.77 24.46 18.41
CA ARG A 425 1.82 25.81 19.00
C ARG A 425 1.49 26.90 17.98
N ARG A 426 1.91 26.72 16.72
CA ARG A 426 1.52 27.60 15.60
C ARG A 426 0.02 27.56 15.30
N LEU A 427 -0.61 26.40 15.35
CA LEU A 427 -2.06 26.26 15.13
C LEU A 427 -2.88 26.91 16.25
N GLU A 428 -2.36 26.91 17.47
CA GLU A 428 -2.96 27.58 18.63
C GLU A 428 -2.64 29.10 18.69
N GLY A 429 -1.98 29.64 17.66
CA GLY A 429 -1.76 31.08 17.51
C GLY A 429 -0.57 31.65 18.29
N GLU A 430 0.35 30.81 18.75
CA GLU A 430 1.55 31.27 19.45
C GLU A 430 2.53 32.03 18.52
N ASP A 431 3.15 33.09 19.04
CA ASP A 431 4.20 33.87 18.35
C ASP A 431 5.55 33.14 18.34
N CYS A 432 5.58 31.98 17.69
CA CYS A 432 6.75 31.09 17.60
C CYS A 432 7.29 30.94 16.16
N ALA A 433 6.87 31.78 15.21
CA ALA A 433 7.40 31.78 13.84
C ALA A 433 7.85 33.16 13.37
N VAL A 434 8.79 33.16 12.42
CA VAL A 434 9.25 34.35 11.70
C VAL A 434 9.10 34.13 10.19
N PRO A 435 8.76 35.17 9.41
CA PRO A 435 8.70 35.07 7.96
C PRO A 435 10.09 34.85 7.35
N SER A 436 10.13 34.08 6.27
CA SER A 436 11.30 33.84 5.43
C SER A 436 10.89 33.80 3.95
N PRO A 437 11.86 33.79 3.02
CA PRO A 437 11.58 33.68 1.59
C PRO A 437 10.78 32.43 1.20
N ILE A 438 10.85 31.36 2.01
CA ILE A 438 10.25 30.05 1.72
C ILE A 438 9.00 29.75 2.56
N GLY A 439 8.57 30.71 3.39
CA GLY A 439 7.40 30.57 4.27
C GLY A 439 7.71 30.97 5.70
N LEU A 440 7.09 30.28 6.66
CA LEU A 440 7.30 30.54 8.08
C LEU A 440 8.35 29.56 8.63
N LEU A 441 9.36 30.10 9.30
CA LEU A 441 10.36 29.31 10.03
C LEU A 441 10.16 29.47 11.54
N PRO A 442 10.66 28.51 12.35
CA PRO A 442 10.67 28.69 13.79
C PRO A 442 11.46 29.94 14.19
N LYS A 443 10.88 30.74 15.09
CA LYS A 443 11.59 31.85 15.72
C LYS A 443 12.79 31.28 16.52
N PRO A 444 13.97 31.93 16.54
CA PRO A 444 15.10 31.44 17.31
C PRO A 444 14.71 31.13 18.77
N GLY A 445 15.07 29.94 19.24
CA GLY A 445 14.72 29.45 20.59
C GLY A 445 13.30 28.92 20.76
N SER A 446 12.44 28.94 19.73
CA SER A 446 11.07 28.42 19.83
C SER A 446 10.95 26.89 19.75
N VAL A 447 11.91 26.22 19.10
CA VAL A 447 12.03 24.77 19.08
C VAL A 447 12.75 24.31 20.35
N ASN A 448 12.10 23.44 21.12
CA ASN A 448 12.72 22.85 22.31
C ASN A 448 13.89 21.95 21.88
N VAL A 449 15.12 22.30 22.26
CA VAL A 449 16.33 21.49 22.04
C VAL A 449 16.94 20.96 23.34
N GLU A 450 16.23 21.08 24.46
CA GLU A 450 16.68 20.58 25.76
C GLU A 450 16.81 19.05 25.72
N GLY A 451 17.91 18.54 26.31
CA GLY A 451 18.22 17.11 26.33
C GLY A 451 18.88 16.55 25.07
N LEU A 452 19.03 17.33 23.99
CA LEU A 452 19.75 16.88 22.80
C LEU A 452 21.28 16.97 23.01
N ASN A 453 21.98 15.85 22.79
CA ASN A 453 23.44 15.78 22.85
C ASN A 453 24.01 14.97 21.66
N PRO A 454 24.84 15.56 20.79
CA PRO A 454 25.21 16.98 20.77
C PRO A 454 24.00 17.88 20.50
N LYS A 455 24.07 19.13 20.96
CA LYS A 455 23.07 20.13 20.58
C LYS A 455 23.15 20.36 19.06
N PRO A 456 22.02 20.37 18.34
CA PRO A 456 22.00 20.64 16.91
C PRO A 456 22.44 22.07 16.61
N ASN A 457 23.13 22.25 15.49
CA ASN A 457 23.47 23.57 14.97
C ASN A 457 22.23 24.19 14.30
N MET A 458 21.48 25.01 15.05
CA MET A 458 20.21 25.56 14.57
C MET A 458 20.38 26.57 13.43
N ASP A 459 21.50 27.31 13.40
CA ASP A 459 21.78 28.28 12.33
C ASP A 459 22.01 27.56 10.99
N GLU A 460 22.74 26.45 11.03
CA GLU A 460 22.97 25.60 9.86
C GLU A 460 21.68 24.87 9.44
N LEU A 461 20.91 24.35 10.41
CA LEU A 461 19.65 23.64 10.18
C LEU A 461 18.59 24.51 9.47
N PHE A 462 18.57 25.81 9.76
CA PHE A 462 17.65 26.77 9.14
C PHE A 462 18.33 27.70 8.13
N SER A 463 19.54 27.36 7.67
CA SER A 463 20.24 28.15 6.66
C SER A 463 19.46 28.16 5.35
N LEU A 464 19.37 29.34 4.72
CA LEU A 464 18.76 29.52 3.40
C LEU A 464 19.78 30.17 2.46
N PRO A 465 20.74 29.41 1.90
CA PRO A 465 21.69 29.97 0.96
C PRO A 465 20.97 30.46 -0.30
N LYS A 466 21.19 31.72 -0.68
CA LYS A 466 20.51 32.34 -1.84
C LYS A 466 20.75 31.55 -3.13
N ASP A 467 22.01 31.22 -3.41
CA ASP A 467 22.42 30.48 -4.61
C ASP A 467 21.71 29.11 -4.72
N PHE A 468 21.49 28.43 -3.59
CA PHE A 468 20.75 27.18 -3.55
C PHE A 468 19.29 27.39 -3.96
N TRP A 469 18.61 28.39 -3.38
CA TRP A 469 17.20 28.65 -3.68
C TRP A 469 16.98 29.22 -5.07
N GLU A 470 17.93 29.99 -5.62
CA GLU A 470 17.88 30.44 -7.02
C GLU A 470 17.97 29.24 -7.97
N ALA A 471 18.86 28.28 -7.68
CA ALA A 471 18.95 27.03 -8.44
C ALA A 471 17.66 26.19 -8.31
N GLU A 472 17.15 26.01 -7.09
CA GLU A 472 15.93 25.22 -6.82
C GLU A 472 14.71 25.77 -7.58
N VAL A 473 14.51 27.10 -7.58
CA VAL A 473 13.42 27.74 -8.33
C VAL A 473 13.55 27.48 -9.83
N GLN A 474 14.76 27.55 -10.38
CA GLN A 474 15.01 27.23 -11.79
C GLN A 474 14.74 25.76 -12.10
N GLU A 475 15.14 24.85 -11.23
CA GLU A 475 14.90 23.41 -11.36
C GLU A 475 13.40 23.08 -11.29
N LEU A 476 12.68 23.63 -10.31
CA LEU A 476 11.22 23.49 -10.19
C LEU A 476 10.51 24.02 -11.43
N ARG A 477 10.89 25.22 -11.90
CA ARG A 477 10.29 25.81 -13.10
C ARG A 477 10.53 24.94 -14.34
N LYS A 478 11.75 24.43 -14.50
CA LYS A 478 12.09 23.50 -15.58
C LYS A 478 11.25 22.22 -15.47
N TYR A 479 11.22 21.61 -14.29
CA TYR A 479 10.47 20.38 -14.01
C TYR A 479 8.99 20.55 -14.36
N PHE A 480 8.31 21.56 -13.83
CA PHE A 480 6.87 21.76 -14.08
C PHE A 480 6.59 22.08 -15.55
N LYS A 481 7.46 22.83 -16.24
CA LYS A 481 7.32 23.10 -17.69
C LYS A 481 7.47 21.84 -18.54
N GLU A 482 8.35 20.92 -18.14
CA GLU A 482 8.65 19.70 -18.90
C GLU A 482 7.68 18.57 -18.61
N GLN A 483 7.30 18.39 -17.34
CA GLN A 483 6.51 17.24 -16.88
C GLN A 483 5.01 17.51 -16.81
N VAL A 484 4.59 18.77 -16.65
CA VAL A 484 3.17 19.13 -16.50
C VAL A 484 2.70 20.10 -17.59
N GLY A 485 3.53 21.07 -17.96
CA GLY A 485 3.25 21.98 -19.07
C GLY A 485 1.96 22.78 -18.86
N ASP A 486 1.07 22.72 -19.84
CA ASP A 486 -0.19 23.47 -19.86
C ASP A 486 -1.22 22.95 -18.84
N ASP A 487 -1.00 21.75 -18.29
CA ASP A 487 -1.85 21.16 -17.23
C ASP A 487 -1.46 21.66 -15.83
N PHE A 488 -0.39 22.45 -15.69
CA PHE A 488 0.00 23.01 -14.39
C PHE A 488 -0.90 24.21 -14.05
N PRO A 489 -1.64 24.19 -12.93
CA PRO A 489 -2.61 25.25 -12.62
C PRO A 489 -1.96 26.63 -12.53
N LEU A 490 -2.65 27.66 -13.02
CA LEU A 490 -2.17 29.04 -13.01
C LEU A 490 -1.79 29.52 -11.58
N GLN A 491 -2.55 29.09 -10.59
CA GLN A 491 -2.28 29.39 -9.18
C GLN A 491 -0.90 28.87 -8.74
N MET A 492 -0.49 27.69 -9.22
CA MET A 492 0.81 27.13 -8.90
C MET A 492 1.95 27.86 -9.62
N TRP A 493 1.72 28.34 -10.85
CA TRP A 493 2.67 29.25 -11.52
C TRP A 493 2.85 30.55 -10.74
N ASN A 494 1.75 31.13 -10.26
CA ASN A 494 1.78 32.36 -9.48
C ASN A 494 2.57 32.18 -8.16
N GLU A 495 2.42 31.04 -7.48
CA GLU A 495 3.22 30.74 -6.28
C GLU A 495 4.71 30.59 -6.58
N LEU A 496 5.06 29.94 -7.70
CA LEU A 496 6.46 29.81 -8.11
C LEU A 496 7.07 31.17 -8.48
N ASP A 497 6.32 32.03 -9.18
CA ASP A 497 6.73 33.41 -9.50
C ASP A 497 6.89 34.26 -8.22
N ALA A 498 6.02 34.05 -7.23
CA ALA A 498 6.10 34.72 -5.94
C ALA A 498 7.31 34.24 -5.12
N LEU A 499 7.61 32.94 -5.13
CA LEU A 499 8.81 32.38 -4.52
C LEU A 499 10.08 32.95 -5.16
N GLU A 500 10.16 32.97 -6.49
CA GLU A 500 11.29 33.53 -7.22
C GLU A 500 11.56 34.98 -6.81
N LYS A 501 10.52 35.81 -6.74
CA LYS A 501 10.64 37.21 -6.29
C LYS A 501 11.13 37.31 -4.85
N ARG A 502 10.68 36.45 -3.93
CA ARG A 502 11.15 36.46 -2.54
C ARG A 502 12.62 36.05 -2.45
N VAL A 503 13.03 35.05 -3.22
CA VAL A 503 14.43 34.56 -3.28
C VAL A 503 15.37 35.62 -3.86
N GLN A 504 14.97 36.29 -4.95
CA GLN A 504 15.76 37.37 -5.55
C GLN A 504 16.03 38.54 -4.57
N ASN A 505 15.09 38.78 -3.65
CA ASN A 505 15.17 39.82 -2.62
C ASN A 505 15.83 39.37 -1.30
N MET A 506 16.41 38.16 -1.24
CA MET A 506 17.21 37.66 -0.10
C MET A 506 18.51 38.42 0.09
#